data_AF-A0A2G7FMZ5-F1
#
_entry.id   AF-A0A2G7FMZ5-F1
#
_cell.length_a   1.000
_cell.length_b   1.000
_cell.length_c   1.000
_cell.angle_alpha   90.00
_cell.angle_beta   90.00
_cell.angle_gamma   90.00
#
_symmetry.space_group_name_H-M   'P 1'
#
loop_
_entity.id
_entity.type
_entity.pdbx_description
1 polymer ?
#
loop_
_entity_poly.entity_id
_entity_poly.type
_entity_poly.pdbx_seq_one_letter_code
_entity_poly.pdbx_strand_id
1 'polypeptide(L)'
;MASTHESSLDGIADRYSGTMFKDAPAFQDHVLQQIWETRQYGDGIHTDLEYTEIAPSWAKSAYSMLEERRLICLTEVLKLRAMVTPLHNADQEWFARSREIWLNTGVLNPVERTMLLTSANTKFRLSDYPSRGAEKTPNVGVQLNGTGLPRVVFESGFSQSGESLRNDMIDWLLGGGGAVQAVILVNWKPSQDTMRIRGDLELWTLGRDGMPRRRKQQQIYPRPPGPAGGQTLRLTRKMLFGNDIGPGRSPDDAFLLVLDELRTVAAMVMPRMGYQAA
;
A
#
# COMPACT_ATOMS: atom_id res chain seq x y z
N MET A 1 38.06 -7.89 16.93
CA MET A 1 38.54 -7.00 15.85
C MET A 1 37.78 -5.69 16.00
N ALA A 2 38.50 -4.58 16.10
CA ALA A 2 37.91 -3.27 16.33
C ALA A 2 37.13 -2.83 15.09
N SER A 3 35.83 -2.56 15.26
CA SER A 3 34.98 -1.91 14.27
C SER A 3 35.30 -0.42 14.28
N THR A 4 35.78 0.10 13.16
CA THR A 4 35.97 1.54 12.95
C THR A 4 34.61 2.18 12.77
N HIS A 5 34.17 2.91 13.80
CA HIS A 5 32.93 3.68 13.81
C HIS A 5 33.21 5.06 13.20
N GLU A 6 32.71 5.33 12.01
CA GLU A 6 32.55 6.70 11.48
C GLU A 6 31.11 7.12 11.71
N SER A 7 30.87 7.94 12.74
CA SER A 7 29.55 8.59 12.91
C SER A 7 29.42 9.70 11.87
N SER A 8 28.55 9.52 10.88
CA SER A 8 28.23 10.56 9.88
C SER A 8 27.08 11.44 10.36
N LEU A 9 27.28 12.76 10.28
CA LEU A 9 26.39 13.81 10.78
C LEU A 9 25.15 14.11 9.88
N ASP A 10 24.83 13.24 8.91
CA ASP A 10 23.87 13.57 7.83
C ASP A 10 22.53 12.78 7.85
N GLY A 11 22.15 12.12 8.96
CA GLY A 11 20.83 11.44 9.03
C GLY A 11 20.65 10.30 8.03
N ILE A 12 21.75 9.66 7.64
CA ILE A 12 21.75 8.47 6.79
C ILE A 12 21.59 7.25 7.71
N ALA A 13 20.56 6.45 7.47
CA ALA A 13 20.32 5.18 8.15
C ALA A 13 21.60 4.33 8.24
N ASP A 14 21.87 3.72 9.40
CA ASP A 14 23.01 2.82 9.54
C ASP A 14 22.82 1.61 8.59
N ARG A 15 23.85 1.35 7.78
CA ARG A 15 23.82 0.36 6.69
C ARG A 15 24.64 -0.86 7.02
N TYR A 16 24.04 -2.03 6.88
CA TYR A 16 24.69 -3.32 7.15
C TYR A 16 24.45 -4.29 5.99
N SER A 17 25.45 -5.11 5.66
CA SER A 17 25.32 -6.20 4.67
C SER A 17 25.06 -7.52 5.38
N GLY A 18 24.24 -8.38 4.76
CA GLY A 18 23.94 -9.73 5.22
C GLY A 18 25.16 -10.64 5.29
N THR A 19 26.22 -10.32 4.55
CA THR A 19 27.50 -11.03 4.60
C THR A 19 28.21 -10.89 5.94
N MET A 20 27.81 -9.94 6.78
CA MET A 20 28.33 -9.73 8.13
C MET A 20 27.82 -10.79 9.12
N PHE A 21 26.76 -11.51 8.79
CA PHE A 21 26.12 -12.45 9.70
C PHE A 21 26.34 -13.89 9.23
N LYS A 22 26.79 -14.72 10.16
CA LYS A 22 27.04 -16.15 9.93
C LYS A 22 25.75 -16.98 9.78
N ASP A 23 24.65 -16.52 10.38
CA ASP A 23 23.37 -17.21 10.45
C ASP A 23 22.22 -16.25 10.83
N ALA A 24 20.98 -16.75 10.76
CA ALA A 24 19.78 -15.97 11.10
C ALA A 24 19.75 -15.50 12.57
N PRO A 25 20.12 -16.33 13.57
CA PRO A 25 20.21 -15.89 14.96
C PRO A 25 21.21 -14.74 15.16
N ALA A 26 22.39 -14.80 14.54
CA ALA A 26 23.37 -13.71 14.64
C ALA A 26 22.84 -12.40 14.05
N PHE A 27 22.09 -12.48 12.94
CA PHE A 27 21.39 -11.32 12.39
C PHE A 27 20.31 -10.78 13.36
N GLN A 28 19.50 -11.65 13.95
CA GLN A 28 18.47 -11.25 14.93
C GLN A 28 19.04 -10.59 16.17
N ASP A 29 20.09 -11.20 16.74
CA ASP A 29 20.81 -10.66 17.90
C ASP A 29 21.38 -9.28 17.58
N HIS A 30 21.93 -9.11 16.38
CA HIS A 30 22.42 -7.82 15.92
C HIS A 30 21.31 -6.77 15.78
N VAL A 31 20.17 -7.11 15.16
CA VAL A 31 19.01 -6.21 15.06
C VAL A 31 18.54 -5.79 16.45
N LEU A 32 18.43 -6.75 17.39
CA LEU A 32 18.06 -6.44 18.77
C LEU A 32 19.09 -5.54 19.44
N GLN A 33 20.37 -5.85 19.29
CA GLN A 33 21.46 -5.08 19.87
C GLN A 33 21.43 -3.63 19.39
N GLN A 34 21.26 -3.39 18.09
CA GLN A 34 21.16 -2.04 17.55
C GLN A 34 19.95 -1.29 18.12
N ILE A 35 18.78 -1.94 18.20
CA ILE A 35 17.60 -1.35 18.86
C ILE A 35 17.90 -0.99 20.33
N TRP A 36 18.60 -1.86 21.07
CA TRP A 36 18.96 -1.61 22.47
C TRP A 36 19.97 -0.47 22.63
N GLU A 37 21.03 -0.46 21.83
CA GLU A 37 22.08 0.56 21.86
C GLU A 37 21.53 1.94 21.50
N THR A 38 20.72 2.05 20.44
CA THR A 38 20.09 3.31 20.05
C THR A 38 19.13 3.81 21.14
N ARG A 39 18.42 2.92 21.83
CA ARG A 39 17.53 3.28 22.95
C ARG A 39 18.25 3.68 24.24
N GLN A 40 19.47 3.17 24.46
CA GLN A 40 20.26 3.50 25.65
C GLN A 40 21.02 4.83 25.51
N TYR A 41 21.39 5.21 24.28
CA TYR A 41 22.33 6.31 24.04
C TYR A 41 21.82 7.42 23.10
N GLY A 42 20.65 7.26 22.47
CA GLY A 42 20.03 8.26 21.59
C GLY A 42 18.67 8.77 22.09
N ASP A 43 18.06 9.68 21.34
CA ASP A 43 16.80 10.40 21.67
C ASP A 43 15.56 9.49 21.77
N GLY A 44 15.72 8.16 21.69
CA GLY A 44 14.66 7.14 21.70
C GLY A 44 13.90 7.05 20.38
N ILE A 45 13.62 8.17 19.72
CA ILE A 45 12.45 8.28 18.85
C ILE A 45 12.61 7.60 17.46
N HIS A 46 13.84 7.42 16.97
CA HIS A 46 14.07 6.90 15.61
C HIS A 46 15.30 5.99 15.53
N THR A 47 15.12 4.79 14.97
CA THR A 47 16.22 3.88 14.61
C THR A 47 16.02 3.41 13.17
N ASP A 48 16.65 4.10 12.22
CA ASP A 48 16.65 3.70 10.82
C ASP A 48 17.83 2.76 10.57
N LEU A 49 17.53 1.46 10.37
CA LEU A 49 18.51 0.43 10.01
C LEU A 49 18.22 -0.07 8.59
N GLU A 50 19.20 -0.01 7.71
CA GLU A 50 19.12 -0.52 6.35
C GLU A 50 19.99 -1.78 6.21
N TYR A 51 19.37 -2.91 5.88
CA TYR A 51 20.07 -4.17 5.64
C TYR A 51 20.00 -4.58 4.18
N THR A 52 21.16 -4.82 3.57
CA THR A 52 21.28 -5.33 2.19
C THR A 52 21.74 -6.79 2.19
N GLU A 53 21.48 -7.55 1.11
CA GLU A 53 22.00 -8.92 0.94
C GLU A 53 21.58 -9.93 2.02
N ILE A 54 20.48 -9.67 2.73
CA ILE A 54 19.92 -10.57 3.74
C ILE A 54 19.10 -11.68 3.08
N ALA A 55 19.30 -12.92 3.53
CA ALA A 55 18.45 -14.03 3.13
C ALA A 55 16.97 -13.75 3.52
N PRO A 56 15.98 -13.90 2.62
CA PRO A 56 14.58 -13.58 2.93
C PRO A 56 14.01 -14.31 4.16
N SER A 57 14.49 -15.53 4.44
CA SER A 57 14.10 -16.30 5.62
C SER A 57 14.57 -15.65 6.94
N TRP A 58 15.72 -14.98 6.93
CA TRP A 58 16.27 -14.28 8.10
C TRP A 58 15.45 -13.01 8.40
N ALA A 59 15.12 -12.23 7.36
CA ALA A 59 14.27 -11.05 7.50
C ALA A 59 12.89 -11.40 8.06
N LYS A 60 12.26 -12.47 7.56
CA LYS A 60 10.97 -12.95 8.08
C LYS A 60 11.08 -13.41 9.54
N SER A 61 12.12 -14.18 9.87
CA SER A 61 12.33 -14.66 11.23
C SER A 61 12.57 -13.51 12.21
N ALA A 62 13.36 -12.50 11.81
CA ALA A 62 13.57 -11.29 12.60
C ALA A 62 12.26 -10.50 12.80
N TYR A 63 11.43 -10.38 11.77
CA TYR A 63 10.11 -9.75 11.89
C TYR A 63 9.22 -10.46 12.92
N SER A 64 9.10 -11.78 12.82
CA SER A 64 8.31 -12.58 13.78
C SER A 64 8.83 -12.45 15.21
N MET A 65 10.15 -12.49 15.42
CA MET A 65 10.75 -12.26 16.74
C MET A 65 10.41 -10.86 17.30
N LEU A 66 10.46 -9.82 16.47
CA LEU A 66 10.16 -8.45 16.89
C LEU A 66 8.67 -8.28 17.23
N GLU A 67 7.79 -8.94 16.48
CA GLU A 67 6.35 -8.99 16.73
C GLU A 67 6.03 -9.69 18.07
N GLU A 68 6.60 -10.87 18.30
CA GLU A 68 6.47 -11.64 19.56
C GLU A 68 6.92 -10.82 20.77
N ARG A 69 8.01 -10.05 20.62
CA ARG A 69 8.56 -9.20 21.68
C ARG A 69 7.82 -7.87 21.82
N ARG A 70 6.78 -7.61 21.03
CA ARG A 70 6.03 -6.34 20.98
C ARG A 70 6.93 -5.12 20.77
N LEU A 71 8.03 -5.32 20.06
CA LEU A 71 8.93 -4.23 19.65
C LEU A 71 8.45 -3.55 18.36
N ILE A 72 7.35 -4.06 17.78
CA ILE A 72 6.65 -3.46 16.66
C ILE A 72 5.40 -2.74 17.20
N CYS A 73 5.40 -1.41 17.05
CA CYS A 73 4.31 -0.45 17.31
C CYS A 73 4.27 0.20 18.71
N LEU A 74 4.80 1.42 18.83
CA LEU A 74 4.07 2.69 18.99
C LEU A 74 5.12 3.79 19.26
N THR A 75 5.11 4.81 18.40
CA THR A 75 5.96 6.03 18.36
C THR A 75 7.44 5.99 17.94
N GLU A 76 8.06 4.86 17.61
CA GLU A 76 9.48 4.82 17.16
C GLU A 76 9.67 3.69 16.15
N VAL A 77 10.09 4.01 14.91
CA VAL A 77 9.94 3.12 13.74
C VAL A 77 11.24 2.36 13.44
N LEU A 78 11.18 1.02 13.45
CA LEU A 78 12.10 0.15 12.69
C LEU A 78 11.49 -0.12 11.31
N LYS A 79 12.15 0.35 10.24
CA LYS A 79 11.71 0.16 8.84
C LYS A 79 12.47 -0.97 8.15
N LEU A 80 12.02 -2.21 8.33
CA LEU A 80 12.42 -3.32 7.47
C LEU A 80 11.67 -3.20 6.13
N ARG A 81 12.29 -2.57 5.13
CA ARG A 81 11.70 -2.41 3.80
C ARG A 81 11.90 -3.69 2.97
N ALA A 82 10.94 -4.61 3.05
CA ALA A 82 10.82 -5.66 2.04
C ALA A 82 10.61 -4.99 0.66
N MET A 83 11.40 -5.35 -0.33
CA MET A 83 11.29 -4.83 -1.69
C MET A 83 9.84 -4.94 -2.19
N VAL A 84 9.34 -3.86 -2.79
CA VAL A 84 8.01 -3.81 -3.39
C VAL A 84 7.93 -4.91 -4.45
N THR A 85 7.08 -5.92 -4.23
CA THR A 85 6.98 -7.03 -5.16
C THR A 85 6.28 -6.61 -6.44
N PRO A 86 6.56 -7.24 -7.60
CA PRO A 86 5.80 -6.97 -8.82
C PRO A 86 4.28 -7.08 -8.63
N LEU A 87 3.82 -7.99 -7.77
CA LEU A 87 2.41 -8.15 -7.46
C LEU A 87 1.85 -7.03 -6.57
N HIS A 88 2.63 -6.47 -5.65
CA HIS A 88 2.23 -5.30 -4.87
C HIS A 88 1.84 -4.14 -5.82
N ASN A 89 2.58 -3.92 -6.90
CA ASN A 89 2.33 -2.85 -7.87
C ASN A 89 1.31 -3.20 -8.97
N ALA A 90 0.65 -4.36 -8.90
CA ALA A 90 -0.31 -4.78 -9.92
C ALA A 90 -1.54 -3.85 -10.01
N ASP A 91 -1.87 -3.16 -8.92
CA ASP A 91 -2.94 -2.16 -8.86
C ASP A 91 -2.61 -0.87 -9.65
N GLN A 92 -1.35 -0.47 -9.75
CA GLN A 92 -0.92 0.68 -10.57
C GLN A 92 -1.24 0.44 -12.05
N GLU A 93 -0.82 -0.70 -12.58
CA GLU A 93 -1.11 -1.11 -13.96
C GLU A 93 -2.62 -1.38 -14.16
N TRP A 94 -3.29 -1.97 -13.17
CA TRP A 94 -4.75 -2.16 -13.21
C TRP A 94 -5.51 -0.85 -13.32
N PHE A 95 -5.12 0.18 -12.55
CA PHE A 95 -5.73 1.50 -12.64
C PHE A 95 -5.42 2.15 -13.98
N ALA A 96 -4.18 2.06 -14.47
CA ALA A 96 -3.81 2.60 -15.78
C ALA A 96 -4.67 2.02 -16.90
N ARG A 97 -4.85 0.69 -16.96
CA ARG A 97 -5.73 0.02 -17.93
C ARG A 97 -7.18 0.44 -17.77
N SER A 98 -7.67 0.53 -16.53
CA SER A 98 -9.04 0.96 -16.26
C SER A 98 -9.29 2.38 -16.79
N ARG A 99 -8.32 3.28 -16.63
CA ARG A 99 -8.41 4.65 -17.15
C ARG A 99 -8.48 4.69 -18.68
N GLU A 100 -7.69 3.86 -19.37
CA GLU A 100 -7.77 3.74 -20.83
C GLU A 100 -9.12 3.19 -21.29
N ILE A 101 -9.68 2.20 -20.58
CA ILE A 101 -11.03 1.69 -20.85
C ILE A 101 -12.07 2.81 -20.67
N TRP A 102 -11.99 3.61 -19.61
CA TRP A 102 -12.91 4.72 -19.39
C TRP A 102 -12.84 5.77 -20.50
N LEU A 103 -11.64 6.05 -21.00
CA LEU A 103 -11.44 6.98 -22.12
C LEU A 103 -12.04 6.41 -23.42
N ASN A 104 -11.74 5.15 -23.73
CA ASN A 104 -12.22 4.48 -24.96
C ASN A 104 -13.73 4.27 -24.97
N THR A 105 -14.36 4.15 -23.80
CA THR A 105 -15.82 3.98 -23.66
C THR A 105 -16.56 5.32 -23.51
N GLY A 106 -15.86 6.45 -23.46
CA GLY A 106 -16.44 7.79 -23.33
C GLY A 106 -16.98 8.16 -21.95
N VAL A 107 -16.80 7.28 -20.95
CA VAL A 107 -17.09 7.58 -19.54
C VAL A 107 -16.14 8.67 -19.04
N LEU A 108 -14.86 8.57 -19.41
CA LEU A 108 -13.88 9.65 -19.25
C LEU A 108 -13.70 10.34 -20.61
N ASN A 109 -13.68 11.67 -20.63
CA ASN A 109 -13.34 12.41 -21.85
C ASN A 109 -11.91 12.99 -21.79
N PRO A 110 -11.34 13.49 -22.90
CA PRO A 110 -9.97 14.01 -22.92
C PRO A 110 -9.71 15.15 -21.93
N VAL A 111 -10.69 16.03 -21.68
CA VAL A 111 -10.56 17.12 -20.71
C VAL A 111 -10.53 16.58 -19.29
N GLU A 112 -11.44 15.68 -18.94
CA GLU A 112 -11.44 15.02 -17.63
C GLU A 112 -10.19 14.18 -17.41
N ARG A 113 -9.67 13.54 -18.46
CA ARG A 113 -8.42 12.79 -18.43
C ARG A 113 -7.22 13.67 -18.11
N THR A 114 -7.18 14.91 -18.61
CA THR A 114 -6.10 15.84 -18.26
C THR A 114 -6.28 16.44 -16.87
N MET A 115 -7.51 16.47 -16.33
CA MET A 115 -7.76 16.91 -14.95
C MET A 115 -7.29 15.91 -13.90
N LEU A 116 -7.31 14.60 -14.19
CA LEU A 116 -6.88 13.58 -13.23
C LEU A 116 -5.37 13.37 -13.27
N LEU A 117 -4.70 13.68 -12.16
CA LEU A 117 -3.32 13.29 -11.92
C LEU A 117 -3.27 11.98 -11.14
N THR A 118 -2.46 11.05 -11.64
CA THR A 118 -2.16 9.79 -10.95
C THR A 118 -0.78 9.91 -10.33
N SER A 119 -0.71 9.75 -9.01
CA SER A 119 0.52 9.67 -8.25
C SER A 119 0.74 8.23 -7.78
N ALA A 120 1.98 7.80 -7.75
CA ALA A 120 2.39 6.54 -7.14
C ALA A 120 3.59 6.84 -6.26
N ASN A 121 3.56 6.36 -5.03
CA ASN A 121 4.64 6.58 -4.06
C ASN A 121 4.92 8.06 -3.70
N THR A 122 3.97 8.96 -3.96
CA THR A 122 4.06 10.38 -3.56
C THR A 122 3.64 10.55 -2.11
N LYS A 123 4.40 11.32 -1.33
CA LYS A 123 4.04 11.66 0.05
C LYS A 123 2.94 12.72 0.09
N PHE A 124 1.95 12.49 0.94
CA PHE A 124 0.88 13.43 1.26
C PHE A 124 0.83 13.63 2.77
N ARG A 125 0.61 14.88 3.18
CA ARG A 125 0.41 15.21 4.60
C ARG A 125 -1.09 15.28 4.90
N LEU A 126 -1.55 14.42 5.78
CA LEU A 126 -2.95 14.36 6.20
C LEU A 126 -3.33 15.58 7.04
N SER A 127 -4.54 16.09 6.85
CA SER A 127 -4.99 17.37 7.42
C SER A 127 -5.88 17.21 8.65
N ASP A 128 -6.48 16.03 8.87
CA ASP A 128 -7.51 15.84 9.90
C ASP A 128 -7.25 14.66 10.84
N TYR A 129 -8.05 14.55 11.90
CA TYR A 129 -7.96 13.48 12.88
C TYR A 129 -8.45 12.12 12.32
N PRO A 130 -7.93 10.98 12.81
CA PRO A 130 -6.96 10.84 13.91
C PRO A 130 -5.51 11.09 13.49
N SER A 131 -5.23 11.20 12.20
CA SER A 131 -3.89 11.10 11.63
C SER A 131 -3.32 12.45 11.20
N ARG A 132 -3.73 13.53 11.89
CA ARG A 132 -3.40 14.91 11.52
C ARG A 132 -1.89 15.11 11.52
N GLY A 133 -1.38 15.67 10.42
CA GLY A 133 0.03 15.98 10.26
C GLY A 133 0.89 14.77 9.88
N ALA A 134 0.34 13.54 9.87
CA ALA A 134 1.05 12.36 9.41
C ALA A 134 1.33 12.42 7.91
N GLU A 135 2.49 11.92 7.50
CA GLU A 135 2.82 11.70 6.10
C GLU A 135 2.42 10.28 5.71
N LYS A 136 1.66 10.14 4.61
CA LYS A 136 1.34 8.85 4.00
C LYS A 136 1.66 8.85 2.52
N THR A 137 1.93 7.66 2.01
CA THR A 137 2.30 7.44 0.63
C THR A 137 1.41 6.32 0.09
N PRO A 138 0.45 6.63 -0.81
CA PRO A 138 -0.41 5.61 -1.36
C PRO A 138 0.33 4.83 -2.44
N ASN A 139 -0.09 3.59 -2.66
CA ASN A 139 0.40 2.84 -3.82
C ASN A 139 -0.12 3.45 -5.13
N VAL A 140 -1.40 3.87 -5.15
CA VAL A 140 -1.96 4.76 -6.18
C VAL A 140 -2.77 5.88 -5.52
N GLY A 141 -2.45 7.13 -5.84
CA GLY A 141 -3.27 8.30 -5.54
C GLY A 141 -3.87 8.87 -6.82
N VAL A 142 -5.17 9.19 -6.80
CA VAL A 142 -5.86 9.85 -7.91
C VAL A 142 -6.38 11.19 -7.40
N GLN A 143 -5.86 12.28 -7.93
CA GLN A 143 -6.17 13.66 -7.51
C GLN A 143 -6.53 14.53 -8.72
N LEU A 144 -7.13 15.69 -8.46
CA LEU A 144 -7.30 16.71 -9.51
C LEU A 144 -6.01 17.52 -9.64
N ASN A 145 -5.65 17.91 -10.87
CA ASN A 145 -4.48 18.74 -11.15
C ASN A 145 -4.46 19.99 -10.27
N GLY A 146 -3.34 20.21 -9.58
CA GLY A 146 -3.16 21.39 -8.74
C GLY A 146 -3.89 21.34 -7.39
N THR A 147 -4.48 20.21 -7.01
CA THR A 147 -5.16 20.04 -5.72
C THR A 147 -4.41 19.08 -4.79
N GLY A 148 -4.59 19.30 -3.47
CA GLY A 148 -3.86 18.66 -2.36
C GLY A 148 -3.96 17.14 -2.27
N LEU A 149 -4.77 16.61 -1.34
CA LEU A 149 -4.85 15.17 -1.08
C LEU A 149 -5.52 14.40 -2.24
N PRO A 150 -5.17 13.11 -2.45
CA PRO A 150 -5.86 12.26 -3.40
C PRO A 150 -7.34 12.09 -3.04
N ARG A 151 -8.19 12.04 -4.06
CA ARG A 151 -9.62 11.78 -3.90
C ARG A 151 -9.93 10.29 -3.88
N VAL A 152 -9.16 9.49 -4.62
CA VAL A 152 -9.23 8.03 -4.57
C VAL A 152 -7.84 7.49 -4.29
N VAL A 153 -7.75 6.56 -3.35
CA VAL A 153 -6.49 5.92 -2.95
C VAL A 153 -6.59 4.41 -3.15
N PHE A 154 -5.51 3.81 -3.63
CA PHE A 154 -5.30 2.37 -3.61
C PHE A 154 -4.16 2.06 -2.65
N GLU A 155 -4.39 1.09 -1.78
CA GLU A 155 -3.35 0.48 -0.96
C GLU A 155 -3.29 -1.01 -1.26
N SER A 156 -2.07 -1.51 -1.46
CA SER A 156 -1.81 -2.89 -1.79
C SER A 156 -0.92 -3.48 -0.72
N GLY A 157 -1.36 -4.57 -0.10
CA GLY A 157 -0.55 -5.31 0.86
C GLY A 157 -0.07 -6.61 0.23
N PHE A 158 1.21 -6.92 0.44
CA PHE A 158 1.76 -8.24 0.17
C PHE A 158 2.25 -8.82 1.49
N SER A 159 1.63 -9.90 1.97
CA SER A 159 1.88 -10.51 3.30
C SER A 159 1.58 -9.65 4.54
N GLN A 160 1.28 -8.36 4.36
CA GLN A 160 0.73 -7.48 5.40
C GLN A 160 -0.62 -8.02 5.89
N SER A 161 -0.88 -7.90 7.19
CA SER A 161 -2.17 -8.30 7.74
C SER A 161 -3.29 -7.42 7.17
N GLY A 162 -4.47 -8.02 6.97
CA GLY A 162 -5.64 -7.26 6.51
C GLY A 162 -6.10 -6.17 7.49
N GLU A 163 -5.70 -6.27 8.77
CA GLU A 163 -5.96 -5.24 9.78
C GLU A 163 -5.08 -4.01 9.55
N SER A 164 -3.80 -4.21 9.25
CA SER A 164 -2.88 -3.10 8.98
C SER A 164 -3.31 -2.30 7.74
N LEU A 165 -3.73 -2.96 6.66
CA LEU A 165 -4.31 -2.28 5.49
C LEU A 165 -5.59 -1.49 5.82
N ARG A 166 -6.38 -1.95 6.78
CA ARG A 166 -7.59 -1.21 7.21
C ARG A 166 -7.24 -0.01 8.07
N ASN A 167 -6.15 -0.05 8.84
CA ASN A 167 -5.63 1.13 9.51
C ASN A 167 -5.16 2.18 8.49
N ASP A 168 -4.49 1.76 7.41
CA ASP A 168 -4.15 2.67 6.31
C ASP A 168 -5.40 3.32 5.70
N MET A 169 -6.47 2.54 5.49
CA MET A 169 -7.75 3.07 5.03
C MET A 169 -8.38 4.08 6.00
N ILE A 170 -8.33 3.81 7.31
CA ILE A 170 -8.84 4.73 8.34
C ILE A 170 -8.09 6.06 8.27
N ASP A 171 -6.75 6.00 8.19
CA ASP A 171 -5.94 7.22 8.08
C ASP A 171 -6.31 8.04 6.85
N TRP A 172 -6.47 7.39 5.70
CA TRP A 172 -6.84 8.08 4.47
C TRP A 172 -8.24 8.70 4.55
N LEU A 173 -9.24 7.94 4.97
CA LEU A 173 -10.63 8.42 4.97
C LEU A 173 -10.90 9.45 6.07
N LEU A 174 -10.42 9.22 7.29
CA LEU A 174 -10.62 10.16 8.40
C LEU A 174 -9.60 11.28 8.38
N GLY A 175 -8.30 10.94 8.29
CA GLY A 175 -7.23 11.93 8.25
C GLY A 175 -7.19 12.77 6.97
N GLY A 176 -7.87 12.30 5.91
CA GLY A 176 -8.07 13.07 4.69
C GLY A 176 -9.07 14.23 4.81
N GLY A 177 -9.78 14.38 5.93
CA GLY A 177 -10.69 15.51 6.17
C GLY A 177 -11.80 15.65 5.12
N GLY A 178 -12.24 14.52 4.55
CA GLY A 178 -13.22 14.49 3.46
C GLY A 178 -12.64 14.80 2.07
N ALA A 179 -11.34 15.04 1.90
CA ALA A 179 -10.73 15.12 0.57
C ALA A 179 -10.69 13.74 -0.10
N VAL A 180 -10.31 12.71 0.65
CA VAL A 180 -10.31 11.32 0.19
C VAL A 180 -11.75 10.78 0.23
N GLN A 181 -12.28 10.45 -0.93
CA GLN A 181 -13.66 9.99 -1.12
C GLN A 181 -13.78 8.46 -1.10
N ALA A 182 -12.73 7.76 -1.52
CA ALA A 182 -12.72 6.31 -1.58
C ALA A 182 -11.31 5.76 -1.36
N VAL A 183 -11.23 4.62 -0.67
CA VAL A 183 -10.01 3.82 -0.52
C VAL A 183 -10.29 2.41 -1.03
N ILE A 184 -9.42 1.91 -1.88
CA ILE A 184 -9.44 0.55 -2.42
C ILE A 184 -8.28 -0.22 -1.80
N LEU A 185 -8.59 -1.32 -1.10
CA LEU A 185 -7.59 -2.19 -0.48
C LEU A 185 -7.43 -3.45 -1.32
N VAL A 186 -6.22 -3.71 -1.80
CA VAL A 186 -5.82 -4.94 -2.47
C VAL A 186 -4.98 -5.75 -1.49
N ASN A 187 -5.47 -6.90 -1.03
CA ASN A 187 -4.76 -7.73 -0.06
C ASN A 187 -4.31 -9.03 -0.70
N TRP A 188 -3.01 -9.16 -0.96
CA TRP A 188 -2.38 -10.37 -1.44
C TRP A 188 -1.87 -11.24 -0.29
N LYS A 189 -2.29 -12.50 -0.30
CA LYS A 189 -2.01 -13.49 0.74
C LYS A 189 -1.20 -14.65 0.14
N PRO A 190 0.12 -14.52 0.03
CA PRO A 190 0.97 -15.59 -0.46
C PRO A 190 1.08 -16.73 0.57
N SER A 191 1.02 -17.96 0.07
CA SER A 191 1.32 -19.18 0.83
C SER A 191 2.64 -19.75 0.31
N GLN A 192 3.64 -19.78 1.18
CA GLN A 192 4.97 -20.34 0.87
C GLN A 192 4.90 -21.86 0.75
N ASP A 193 4.04 -22.53 1.52
CA ASP A 193 3.93 -23.99 1.52
C ASP A 193 3.37 -24.52 0.20
N THR A 194 2.46 -23.76 -0.41
CA THR A 194 1.79 -24.19 -1.65
C THR A 194 2.24 -23.38 -2.87
N MET A 195 3.10 -22.39 -2.70
CA MET A 195 3.48 -21.39 -3.72
C MET A 195 2.25 -20.81 -4.44
N ARG A 196 1.17 -20.56 -3.69
CA ARG A 196 -0.10 -20.04 -4.21
C ARG A 196 -0.47 -18.72 -3.57
N ILE A 197 -1.14 -17.86 -4.33
CA ILE A 197 -1.60 -16.55 -3.86
C ILE A 197 -3.11 -16.50 -3.83
N ARG A 198 -3.66 -16.24 -2.63
CA ARG A 198 -5.03 -15.76 -2.46
C ARG A 198 -5.03 -14.24 -2.53
N GLY A 199 -6.16 -13.66 -2.90
CA GLY A 199 -6.28 -12.22 -2.95
C GLY A 199 -7.70 -11.77 -2.66
N ASP A 200 -7.83 -10.69 -1.91
CA ASP A 200 -9.11 -10.03 -1.61
C ASP A 200 -9.02 -8.54 -1.96
N LEU A 201 -10.17 -7.97 -2.28
CA LEU A 201 -10.34 -6.58 -2.65
C LEU A 201 -11.47 -5.96 -1.83
N GLU A 202 -11.24 -4.78 -1.25
CA GLU A 202 -12.26 -4.03 -0.52
C GLU A 202 -12.37 -2.60 -1.04
N LEU A 203 -13.60 -2.07 -1.15
CA LEU A 203 -13.87 -0.66 -1.41
C LEU A 203 -14.49 -0.03 -0.16
N TRP A 204 -13.87 1.03 0.32
CA TRP A 204 -14.28 1.78 1.50
C TRP A 204 -14.56 3.24 1.15
N THR A 205 -15.61 3.81 1.76
CA THR A 205 -15.93 5.24 1.70
C THR A 205 -16.41 5.70 3.06
N LEU A 206 -16.51 7.01 3.28
CA LEU A 206 -17.24 7.52 4.44
C LEU A 206 -18.76 7.28 4.29
N GLY A 207 -19.42 7.01 5.41
CA GLY A 207 -20.86 7.08 5.59
C GLY A 207 -21.34 8.51 5.80
N ARG A 208 -22.67 8.69 5.91
CA ARG A 208 -23.25 10.01 6.23
C ARG A 208 -22.91 10.49 7.65
N ASP A 209 -22.56 9.54 8.51
CA ASP A 209 -22.05 9.73 9.87
C ASP A 209 -20.56 10.08 9.93
N GLY A 210 -19.89 10.20 8.78
CA GLY A 210 -18.44 10.47 8.73
C GLY A 210 -17.58 9.25 9.11
N MET A 211 -18.17 8.06 9.27
CA MET A 211 -17.43 6.85 9.63
C MET A 211 -17.12 5.98 8.41
N PRO A 212 -15.96 5.31 8.35
CA PRO A 212 -15.64 4.39 7.27
C PRO A 212 -16.65 3.25 7.14
N ARG A 213 -17.13 3.01 5.91
CA ARG A 213 -18.05 1.93 5.57
C ARG A 213 -17.54 1.16 4.37
N ARG A 214 -17.44 -0.17 4.52
CA ARG A 214 -17.14 -1.06 3.40
C ARG A 214 -18.32 -1.10 2.46
N ARG A 215 -18.13 -0.63 1.23
CA ARG A 215 -19.15 -0.63 0.16
C ARG A 215 -19.15 -1.93 -0.63
N LYS A 216 -17.98 -2.53 -0.78
CA LYS A 216 -17.83 -3.78 -1.52
C LYS A 216 -16.66 -4.59 -0.97
N GLN A 217 -16.80 -5.90 -1.01
CA GLN A 217 -15.71 -6.85 -0.87
C GLN A 217 -15.82 -7.86 -2.02
N GLN A 218 -14.69 -8.18 -2.65
CA GLN A 218 -14.61 -9.18 -3.72
C GLN A 218 -13.36 -10.03 -3.52
N GLN A 219 -13.45 -11.30 -3.88
CA GLN A 219 -12.31 -12.20 -3.90
C GLN A 219 -11.63 -12.14 -5.28
N ILE A 220 -10.33 -11.90 -5.28
CA ILE A 220 -9.46 -11.92 -6.46
C ILE A 220 -9.12 -13.38 -6.79
N TYR A 221 -8.49 -14.08 -5.83
CA TYR A 221 -8.14 -15.50 -5.93
C TYR A 221 -8.50 -16.27 -4.64
N PRO A 222 -8.99 -17.52 -4.75
CA PRO A 222 -9.37 -18.21 -6.00
C PRO A 222 -10.46 -17.45 -6.75
N ARG A 223 -10.51 -17.60 -8.08
CA ARG A 223 -11.53 -16.91 -8.89
C ARG A 223 -12.91 -17.45 -8.51
N PRO A 224 -13.85 -16.62 -8.04
CA PRO A 224 -15.19 -17.09 -7.70
C PRO A 224 -15.91 -17.66 -8.93
N PRO A 225 -16.76 -18.68 -8.76
CA PRO A 225 -17.56 -19.21 -9.86
C PRO A 225 -18.54 -18.14 -10.36
N GLY A 226 -18.66 -18.00 -11.69
CA GLY A 226 -19.55 -17.04 -12.32
C GLY A 226 -19.05 -16.58 -13.69
N PRO A 227 -19.88 -15.85 -14.46
CA PRO A 227 -19.48 -15.33 -15.75
C PRO A 227 -18.30 -14.36 -15.63
N ALA A 228 -17.35 -14.48 -16.56
CA ALA A 228 -16.26 -13.51 -16.72
C ALA A 228 -16.83 -12.09 -16.89
N GLY A 229 -16.19 -11.08 -16.28
CA GLY A 229 -16.64 -9.69 -16.35
C GLY A 229 -17.74 -9.27 -15.35
N GLY A 230 -18.31 -10.17 -14.55
CA GLY A 230 -19.35 -9.82 -13.57
C GLY A 230 -18.82 -9.14 -12.28
N GLN A 231 -17.50 -9.13 -12.07
CA GLN A 231 -16.89 -8.57 -10.86
C GLN A 231 -16.25 -7.23 -11.15
N THR A 232 -16.95 -6.17 -10.75
CA THR A 232 -16.46 -4.79 -10.86
C THR A 232 -16.54 -4.08 -9.52
N LEU A 233 -15.63 -3.13 -9.30
CA LEU A 233 -15.83 -2.04 -8.34
C LEU A 233 -16.36 -0.82 -9.08
N ARG A 234 -17.29 -0.11 -8.45
CA ARG A 234 -17.86 1.13 -8.99
C ARG A 234 -17.33 2.32 -8.20
N LEU A 235 -16.60 3.19 -8.87
CA LEU A 235 -16.39 4.57 -8.45
C LEU A 235 -17.42 5.46 -9.16
N THR A 236 -17.74 6.62 -8.58
CA THR A 236 -18.60 7.61 -9.23
C THR A 236 -17.80 8.81 -9.72
N ARG A 237 -18.33 9.52 -10.71
CA ARG A 237 -17.75 10.80 -11.17
C ARG A 237 -17.53 11.76 -10.01
N LYS A 238 -18.50 11.87 -9.09
CA LYS A 238 -18.38 12.73 -7.91
C LYS A 238 -17.23 12.33 -6.98
N MET A 239 -16.90 11.06 -6.87
CA MET A 239 -15.72 10.63 -6.11
C MET A 239 -14.43 11.17 -6.74
N LEU A 240 -14.30 11.06 -8.08
CA LEU A 240 -13.10 11.46 -8.82
C LEU A 240 -12.97 12.97 -9.03
N PHE A 241 -14.08 13.68 -9.25
CA PHE A 241 -14.08 15.09 -9.68
C PHE A 241 -14.72 16.04 -8.66
N GLY A 242 -15.42 15.53 -7.64
CA GLY A 242 -16.07 16.40 -6.66
C GLY A 242 -17.07 17.36 -7.31
N ASN A 243 -16.81 18.66 -7.19
CA ASN A 243 -17.63 19.71 -7.77
C ASN A 243 -17.14 20.14 -9.17
N ASP A 244 -15.97 19.68 -9.60
CA ASP A 244 -15.36 20.01 -10.91
C ASP A 244 -15.93 19.14 -12.04
N ILE A 245 -17.23 18.88 -12.00
CA ILE A 245 -17.94 18.08 -12.99
C ILE A 245 -18.41 19.01 -14.11
N GLY A 246 -18.02 18.69 -15.35
CA GLY A 246 -18.40 19.48 -16.51
C GLY A 246 -19.92 19.47 -16.80
N PRO A 247 -20.45 20.48 -17.52
CA PRO A 247 -21.86 20.54 -17.90
C PRO A 247 -22.34 19.27 -18.62
N GLY A 248 -23.56 18.83 -18.34
CA GLY A 248 -24.16 17.67 -18.98
C GLY A 248 -23.63 16.31 -18.52
N ARG A 249 -22.74 16.26 -17.51
CA ARG A 249 -22.26 15.02 -16.90
C ARG A 249 -22.97 14.72 -15.59
N SER A 250 -23.27 13.46 -15.34
CA SER A 250 -23.89 13.04 -14.08
C SER A 250 -22.83 12.79 -13.01
N PRO A 251 -23.02 13.27 -11.76
CA PRO A 251 -22.16 12.91 -10.63
C PRO A 251 -22.16 11.41 -10.32
N ASP A 252 -23.19 10.70 -10.76
CA ASP A 252 -23.38 9.27 -10.49
C ASP A 252 -22.86 8.36 -11.61
N ASP A 253 -22.30 8.93 -12.69
CA ASP A 253 -21.67 8.16 -13.78
C ASP A 253 -20.66 7.18 -13.19
N ALA A 254 -20.73 5.93 -13.66
CA ALA A 254 -20.00 4.81 -13.08
C ALA A 254 -18.65 4.61 -13.77
N PHE A 255 -17.58 4.77 -13.00
CA PHE A 255 -16.22 4.42 -13.37
C PHE A 255 -15.94 3.01 -12.86
N LEU A 256 -16.15 2.02 -13.74
CA LEU A 256 -16.04 0.62 -13.38
C LEU A 256 -14.58 0.16 -13.44
N LEU A 257 -14.07 -0.35 -12.32
CA LEU A 257 -12.80 -1.06 -12.25
C LEU A 257 -13.09 -2.56 -12.40
N VAL A 258 -12.71 -3.14 -13.53
CA VAL A 258 -12.99 -4.55 -13.84
C VAL A 258 -11.96 -5.44 -13.14
N LEU A 259 -12.42 -6.38 -12.31
CA LEU A 259 -11.54 -7.23 -11.50
C LEU A 259 -10.73 -8.21 -12.34
N ASP A 260 -11.25 -8.64 -13.49
CA ASP A 260 -10.53 -9.52 -14.41
C ASP A 260 -9.29 -8.84 -15.02
N GLU A 261 -9.26 -7.51 -15.12
CA GLU A 261 -8.03 -6.79 -15.50
C GLU A 261 -6.96 -6.90 -14.42
N LEU A 262 -7.32 -6.76 -13.13
CA LEU A 262 -6.38 -6.95 -12.03
C LEU A 262 -5.83 -8.37 -12.01
N ARG A 263 -6.69 -9.38 -12.23
CA ARG A 263 -6.26 -10.79 -12.34
C ARG A 263 -5.32 -11.00 -13.51
N THR A 264 -5.59 -10.37 -14.65
CA THR A 264 -4.73 -10.46 -15.83
C THR A 264 -3.36 -9.88 -15.52
N VAL A 265 -3.29 -8.70 -14.90
CA VAL A 265 -2.02 -8.09 -14.47
C VAL A 265 -1.29 -8.97 -13.48
N ALA A 266 -2.00 -9.46 -12.46
CA ALA A 266 -1.43 -10.33 -11.44
C ALA A 266 -0.86 -11.63 -12.04
N ALA A 267 -1.58 -12.28 -12.96
CA ALA A 267 -1.15 -13.50 -13.63
C ALA A 267 0.14 -13.32 -14.46
N MET A 268 0.40 -12.11 -14.99
CA MET A 268 1.66 -11.83 -15.70
C MET A 268 2.87 -11.75 -14.77
N VAL A 269 2.68 -11.36 -13.51
CA VAL A 269 3.78 -11.07 -12.57
C VAL A 269 4.01 -12.17 -11.54
N MET A 270 2.98 -12.94 -11.17
CA MET A 270 3.09 -14.05 -10.20
C MET A 270 4.17 -15.09 -10.56
N PRO A 271 4.32 -15.55 -11.82
CA PRO A 271 5.33 -16.55 -12.17
C PRO A 271 6.76 -16.05 -11.93
N ARG A 272 7.02 -14.75 -12.11
CA ARG A 272 8.33 -14.13 -11.84
C ARG A 272 8.70 -14.13 -10.36
N MET A 273 7.70 -14.31 -9.50
CA MET A 273 7.85 -14.40 -8.05
C MET A 273 7.84 -15.87 -7.56
N GLY A 274 7.74 -16.85 -8.48
CA GLY A 274 7.63 -18.27 -8.15
C GLY A 274 6.24 -18.69 -7.67
N TYR A 275 5.22 -17.84 -7.82
CA TYR A 275 3.86 -18.10 -7.37
C TYR A 275 2.90 -18.39 -8.53
N GLN A 276 1.80 -19.04 -8.18
CA GLN A 276 0.61 -19.15 -9.04
C GLN A 276 -0.65 -18.70 -8.28
N ALA A 277 -1.73 -18.45 -9.02
CA ALA A 277 -3.03 -18.18 -8.41
C ALA A 277 -3.52 -19.38 -7.56
N ALA A 278 -4.16 -19.09 -6.42
CA ALA A 278 -4.71 -20.13 -5.53
C ALA A 278 -5.88 -20.90 -6.13
#